data_AF-A0A7C0TUB3-F1
#
_entry.id   AF-A0A7C0TUB3-F1
#
_cell.length_a   1.000
_cell.length_b   1.000
_cell.length_c   1.000
_cell.angle_alpha   90.00
_cell.angle_beta   90.00
_cell.angle_gamma   90.00
#
_symmetry.space_group_name_H-M   'P 1'
#
loop_
_entity.id
_entity.type
_entity.pdbx_description
1 polymer ?
#
loop_
_entity_poly.entity_id
_entity_poly.type
_entity_poly.pdbx_seq_one_letter_code
_entity_poly.pdbx_strand_id
1 'polypeptide(L)'
;MNEEATPARKPQDPGTVVCPRCLHVQPEGRHFCARCGAPLTALSTIGPFERVFAMGHMLRSTVRGPIRPIVLLGMWVLLLPQLLALVSIIKEIDARERWELPLLGVFSAIYCILLYRVTVNFIRNRKPGKAH
;
A
#
# COMPACT_ATOMS: atom_id res chain seq x y z
N MET A 1 -26.02 -46.71 -5.88
CA MET A 1 -25.81 -45.24 -5.89
C MET A 1 -25.94 -44.82 -4.45
N ASN A 2 -24.83 -44.61 -3.75
CA ASN A 2 -24.83 -44.36 -2.31
C ASN A 2 -24.58 -42.87 -2.08
N GLU A 3 -25.59 -42.18 -1.56
CA GLU A 3 -25.51 -40.82 -1.04
C GLU A 3 -24.73 -40.83 0.28
N GLU A 4 -23.47 -40.37 0.24
CA GLU A 4 -22.70 -40.08 1.44
C GLU A 4 -23.20 -38.74 2.03
N ALA A 5 -24.06 -38.86 3.04
CA ALA A 5 -24.58 -37.77 3.84
C ALA A 5 -23.44 -36.91 4.42
N THR A 6 -23.39 -35.64 4.02
CA THR A 6 -22.50 -34.63 4.60
C THR A 6 -22.92 -34.35 6.05
N PRO A 7 -22.04 -34.52 7.06
CA PRO A 7 -22.41 -34.24 8.44
C PRO A 7 -22.59 -32.73 8.66
N ALA A 8 -23.84 -32.31 8.86
CA ALA A 8 -24.20 -30.96 9.29
C ALA A 8 -23.56 -30.67 10.67
N ARG A 9 -22.56 -29.79 10.70
CA ARG A 9 -21.88 -29.36 11.93
C ARG A 9 -22.84 -28.50 12.76
N LYS A 10 -23.16 -28.95 13.98
CA LYS A 10 -23.98 -28.23 14.98
C LYS A 10 -23.55 -26.75 15.14
N PRO A 11 -24.51 -25.81 15.30
CA PRO A 11 -24.18 -24.44 15.69
C PRO A 11 -23.70 -24.45 17.15
N GLN A 12 -22.46 -24.02 17.39
CA GLN A 12 -21.88 -23.88 18.73
C GLN A 12 -22.16 -22.47 19.26
N ASP A 13 -22.85 -22.42 20.40
CA ASP A 13 -22.86 -21.49 21.54
C ASP A 13 -22.55 -19.96 21.35
N PRO A 14 -23.29 -19.03 22.01
CA PRO A 14 -23.14 -17.59 21.84
C PRO A 14 -21.99 -17.02 22.71
N GLY A 15 -20.76 -17.20 22.25
CA GLY A 15 -19.54 -16.81 22.96
C GLY A 15 -18.88 -15.42 22.78
N THR A 16 -19.29 -14.42 21.99
CA THR A 16 -18.44 -13.25 21.59
C THR A 16 -16.94 -13.50 21.21
N VAL A 17 -16.60 -13.32 19.93
CA VAL A 17 -15.20 -13.41 19.43
C VAL A 17 -14.51 -12.06 19.36
N VAL A 18 -13.24 -11.98 19.74
CA VAL A 18 -12.42 -10.75 19.63
C VAL A 18 -11.58 -10.79 18.36
N CYS A 19 -11.63 -9.71 17.57
CA CYS A 19 -10.79 -9.61 16.37
C CYS A 19 -9.30 -9.46 16.73
N PRO A 20 -8.40 -10.35 16.27
CA PRO A 20 -6.97 -10.27 16.59
C PRO A 20 -6.27 -9.05 15.97
N ARG A 21 -6.90 -8.39 14.99
CA ARG A 21 -6.29 -7.26 14.26
C ARG A 21 -6.65 -5.89 14.81
N CYS A 22 -7.91 -5.69 15.19
CA CYS A 22 -8.39 -4.38 15.67
C CYS A 22 -9.00 -4.44 17.08
N LEU A 23 -8.94 -5.60 17.74
CA LEU A 23 -9.45 -5.88 19.08
C LEU A 23 -10.95 -5.57 19.26
N HIS A 24 -11.68 -5.44 18.15
CA HIS A 24 -13.11 -5.21 18.22
C HIS A 24 -13.82 -6.52 18.55
N VAL A 25 -14.66 -6.47 19.58
CA VAL A 25 -15.54 -7.57 19.99
C VAL A 25 -16.63 -7.72 18.93
N GLN A 26 -16.84 -8.95 18.48
CA GLN A 26 -17.82 -9.30 17.46
C GLN A 26 -18.72 -10.42 17.95
N PRO A 27 -19.98 -10.46 17.51
CA PRO A 27 -20.82 -11.62 17.73
C PRO A 27 -20.24 -12.83 16.99
N GLU A 28 -20.50 -14.02 17.54
CA GLU A 28 -19.99 -15.30 17.06
C GLU A 28 -20.62 -15.68 15.71
N GLY A 29 -19.92 -16.52 14.94
CA GLY A 29 -20.38 -16.93 13.60
C GLY A 29 -20.03 -15.96 12.46
N ARG A 30 -19.33 -14.85 12.74
CA ARG A 30 -18.80 -13.94 11.71
C ARG A 30 -17.46 -14.44 11.19
N HIS A 31 -17.35 -14.67 9.89
CA HIS A 31 -16.08 -15.03 9.24
C HIS A 31 -15.12 -13.83 9.07
N PHE A 32 -15.66 -12.62 9.00
CA PHE A 32 -14.90 -11.38 8.84
C PHE A 32 -15.32 -10.33 9.87
N CYS A 33 -14.35 -9.53 10.32
CA CYS A 33 -14.59 -8.42 11.22
C CYS A 33 -15.37 -7.29 10.51
N ALA A 34 -16.50 -6.87 11.07
CA ALA A 34 -17.31 -5.75 10.56
C ALA A 34 -16.58 -4.39 10.56
N ARG A 35 -15.54 -4.24 11.40
CA ARG A 35 -14.81 -2.99 11.56
C ARG A 35 -13.61 -2.86 10.61
N CYS A 36 -12.81 -3.92 10.48
CA CYS A 36 -11.57 -3.88 9.70
C CYS A 36 -11.55 -4.81 8.48
N GLY A 37 -12.51 -5.74 8.38
CA GLY A 37 -12.55 -6.74 7.32
C GLY A 37 -11.56 -7.89 7.48
N ALA A 38 -10.83 -7.97 8.61
CA ALA A 38 -9.90 -9.07 8.85
C ALA A 38 -10.65 -10.41 9.03
N PRO A 39 -10.10 -11.53 8.51
CA PRO A 39 -10.66 -12.85 8.73
C PRO A 39 -10.53 -13.24 10.22
N LEU A 40 -11.58 -13.81 10.78
CA LEU A 40 -11.64 -14.23 12.20
C LEU A 40 -11.43 -15.73 12.38
N THR A 41 -11.58 -16.54 11.33
CA THR A 41 -11.52 -18.00 11.40
C THR A 41 -10.50 -18.55 10.41
N ALA A 42 -9.75 -19.60 10.77
CA ALA A 42 -8.83 -20.28 9.87
C ALA A 42 -9.53 -20.93 8.65
N LEU A 43 -10.84 -21.23 8.77
CA LEU A 43 -11.69 -21.71 7.66
C LEU A 43 -11.85 -20.68 6.52
N SER A 44 -11.54 -19.40 6.76
CA SER A 44 -11.44 -18.35 5.73
C SER A 44 -10.23 -18.53 4.80
N THR A 45 -9.62 -19.71 4.75
CA THR A 45 -8.50 -20.02 3.86
C THR A 45 -8.78 -21.24 2.98
N ILE A 46 -9.91 -21.93 3.19
CA ILE A 46 -10.23 -23.20 2.52
C ILE A 46 -11.03 -22.96 1.21
N GLY A 47 -11.78 -21.86 1.12
CA GLY A 47 -12.51 -21.47 -0.10
C GLY A 47 -11.67 -20.62 -1.07
N PRO A 48 -11.93 -20.71 -2.40
CA PRO A 48 -11.21 -19.95 -3.42
C PRO A 48 -11.42 -18.43 -3.28
N PHE A 49 -12.57 -17.99 -2.77
CA PHE A 49 -12.90 -16.58 -2.62
C PHE A 49 -12.26 -15.94 -1.37
N GLU A 50 -12.16 -16.65 -0.25
CA GLU A 50 -11.56 -16.05 0.96
C GLU A 50 -10.05 -15.84 0.83
N ARG A 51 -9.35 -16.66 0.04
CA ARG A 51 -7.93 -16.43 -0.31
C ARG A 51 -7.74 -15.10 -1.06
N VAL A 52 -8.66 -14.75 -1.97
CA VAL A 52 -8.63 -13.47 -2.70
C VAL A 52 -8.87 -12.29 -1.74
N PHE A 53 -9.82 -12.41 -0.81
CA PHE A 53 -10.09 -11.37 0.18
C PHE A 53 -8.95 -11.19 1.20
N ALA A 54 -8.34 -12.28 1.67
CA ALA A 54 -7.17 -12.24 2.56
C ALA A 54 -5.99 -11.54 1.87
N MET A 55 -5.75 -11.83 0.59
CA MET A 55 -4.70 -11.19 -0.20
C MET A 55 -4.99 -9.70 -0.44
N GLY A 56 -6.25 -9.34 -0.70
CA GLY A 56 -6.69 -7.94 -0.81
C GLY A 56 -6.46 -7.14 0.48
N HIS A 57 -6.75 -7.74 1.65
CA HIS A 57 -6.46 -7.11 2.93
C HIS A 57 -4.95 -6.97 3.16
N MET A 58 -4.13 -7.93 2.73
CA MET A 58 -2.67 -7.84 2.81
C MET A 58 -2.13 -6.69 1.96
N LEU A 59 -2.53 -6.60 0.68
CA LEU A 59 -2.14 -5.52 -0.23
C LEU A 59 -2.54 -4.14 0.29
N ARG A 60 -3.74 -4.00 0.87
CA ARG A 60 -4.19 -2.71 1.39
C ARG A 60 -3.39 -2.27 2.61
N SER A 61 -2.89 -3.22 3.41
CA SER A 61 -2.02 -2.92 4.55
C SER A 61 -0.57 -2.62 4.18
N THR A 62 -0.05 -3.16 3.07
CA THR A 62 1.31 -2.85 2.62
C THR A 62 1.41 -1.48 1.96
N VAL A 63 0.39 -1.06 1.21
CA VAL A 63 0.31 0.30 0.62
C VAL A 63 0.04 1.37 1.67
N ARG A 64 -0.62 1.03 2.78
CA ARG A 64 -0.89 1.95 3.91
C ARG A 64 0.21 1.98 4.97
N GLY A 65 1.30 1.22 4.80
CA GLY A 65 2.41 1.21 5.75
C GLY A 65 3.12 2.57 5.83
N PRO A 66 3.74 2.93 6.99
CA PRO A 66 4.53 4.14 7.09
C PRO A 66 5.62 4.10 6.02
N ILE A 67 5.59 5.07 5.11
CA ILE A 67 6.61 5.26 4.08
C ILE A 67 7.97 5.33 4.77
N ARG A 68 8.81 4.32 4.54
CA ARG A 68 10.14 4.22 5.16
C ARG A 68 11.08 5.26 4.54
N PRO A 69 12.02 5.85 5.31
CA PRO A 69 13.03 6.78 4.79
C PRO A 69 13.84 6.21 3.63
N ILE A 70 13.93 4.88 3.55
CA ILE A 70 14.58 4.14 2.46
C ILE A 70 13.96 4.44 1.08
N VAL A 71 12.64 4.68 1.01
CA VAL A 71 11.97 5.01 -0.26
C VAL A 71 12.37 6.41 -0.73
N LEU A 72 12.48 7.36 0.20
CA LEU A 72 12.97 8.71 -0.09
C LEU A 72 14.42 8.66 -0.57
N LEU A 73 15.27 7.92 0.14
CA LEU A 73 16.70 7.81 -0.18
C LEU A 73 16.92 7.13 -1.54
N GLY A 74 16.19 6.06 -1.83
CA GLY A 74 16.22 5.42 -3.15
C GLY A 74 15.74 6.34 -4.27
N MET A 75 14.67 7.10 -4.03
CA MET A 75 14.11 8.04 -5.02
C MET A 75 15.07 9.20 -5.31
N TRP A 76 15.78 9.72 -4.31
CA TRP A 76 16.82 10.73 -4.51
C TRP A 76 18.05 10.18 -5.22
N VAL A 77 18.52 8.98 -4.87
CA VAL A 77 19.68 8.34 -5.55
C VAL A 77 19.38 8.04 -7.02
N LEU A 78 18.14 7.68 -7.37
CA LEU A 78 17.75 7.42 -8.75
C LEU A 78 17.50 8.69 -9.56
N LEU A 79 16.86 9.72 -8.98
CA LEU A 79 16.48 10.93 -9.74
C LEU A 79 17.56 12.01 -9.79
N LEU A 80 18.44 12.11 -8.79
CA LEU A 80 19.42 13.19 -8.73
C LEU A 80 20.47 13.12 -9.86
N PRO A 81 21.03 11.94 -10.21
CA PRO A 81 21.94 11.83 -11.35
C PRO A 81 21.24 12.19 -12.67
N GLN A 82 19.98 11.80 -12.81
CA GLN A 82 19.17 12.08 -14.00
C GLN A 82 18.94 13.58 -14.19
N LEU A 83 18.66 14.32 -13.12
CA LEU A 83 18.50 15.77 -13.14
C LEU A 83 19.82 16.49 -13.48
N LEU A 84 20.94 16.03 -12.92
CA LEU A 84 22.26 16.59 -13.23
C LEU A 84 22.65 16.37 -14.70
N ALA A 85 22.39 15.18 -15.23
CA ALA A 85 22.58 14.89 -16.65
C ALA A 85 21.72 15.81 -17.53
N LEU A 86 20.45 15.99 -17.17
CA LEU A 86 19.53 16.89 -17.88
C LEU A 86 20.06 18.33 -17.95
N VAL A 87 20.49 18.88 -16.80
CA VAL A 87 21.01 20.24 -16.71
C VAL A 87 22.31 20.39 -17.49
N SER A 88 23.16 19.37 -17.49
CA SER A 88 24.41 19.36 -18.25
C SER A 88 24.15 19.42 -19.76
N ILE A 89 23.19 18.62 -20.25
CA ILE A 89 22.76 18.62 -21.66
C ILE A 89 22.16 19.97 -22.04
N ILE A 90 21.32 20.57 -21.19
CA ILE A 90 20.71 21.89 -21.45
C ILE A 90 21.77 22.98 -21.61
N LYS A 91 22.92 22.88 -20.92
CA LYS A 91 24.02 23.84 -21.03
C LYS A 91 24.78 23.73 -22.35
N GLU A 92 24.78 22.55 -22.96
CA GLU A 92 25.54 22.23 -24.17
C GLU A 92 24.71 22.40 -25.46
N ILE A 93 23.38 22.58 -25.32
CA ILE A 93 22.48 22.82 -26.45
C ILE A 93 22.70 24.22 -27.07
N ASP A 94 23.17 24.18 -28.31
CA ASP A 94 23.36 25.34 -29.19
C ASP A 94 22.00 26.01 -29.55
N ALA A 95 22.03 27.29 -29.94
CA ALA A 95 20.84 28.13 -30.06
C ALA A 95 19.80 27.62 -31.09
N ARG A 96 20.21 26.73 -32.02
CA ARG A 96 19.40 26.20 -33.12
C ARG A 96 18.49 25.03 -32.73
N GLU A 97 18.80 24.31 -31.66
CA GLU A 97 18.04 23.14 -31.18
C GLU A 97 17.08 23.48 -30.02
N ARG A 98 16.89 24.79 -29.79
CA ARG A 98 16.18 25.36 -28.64
C ARG A 98 14.66 25.09 -28.59
N TRP A 99 14.09 24.55 -29.67
CA TRP A 99 12.66 24.27 -29.79
C TRP A 99 12.22 23.01 -29.00
N GLU A 100 13.16 22.16 -28.58
CA GLU A 100 12.94 20.95 -27.74
C GLU A 100 12.91 21.25 -26.23
N LEU A 101 13.43 22.41 -25.80
CA LEU A 101 13.46 22.87 -24.41
C LEU A 101 12.10 22.92 -23.68
N PRO A 102 10.97 23.33 -24.28
CA PRO A 102 9.69 23.35 -23.57
C PRO A 102 9.24 21.94 -23.16
N LEU A 103 9.47 20.93 -24.01
CA LEU A 103 9.09 19.55 -23.72
C LEU A 103 9.92 19.00 -22.56
N LEU A 104 11.24 19.18 -22.63
CA LEU A 104 12.19 18.86 -21.58
C LEU A 104 11.87 19.57 -20.26
N GLY A 105 11.46 20.84 -20.33
CA GLY A 105 11.01 21.63 -19.18
C GLY A 105 9.76 21.06 -18.53
N VAL A 106 8.78 20.61 -19.31
CA VAL A 106 7.55 19.99 -18.80
C VAL A 106 7.86 18.66 -18.11
N PHE A 107 8.69 17.81 -18.72
CA PHE A 107 9.13 16.56 -18.08
C PHE A 107 9.86 16.83 -16.76
N SER A 108 10.81 17.77 -16.76
CA SER A 108 11.53 18.19 -15.55
C SER A 108 10.58 18.73 -14.46
N ALA A 109 9.58 19.54 -14.84
CA ALA A 109 8.58 20.06 -13.92
C ALA A 109 7.75 18.94 -13.28
N ILE A 110 7.30 17.94 -14.05
CA ILE A 110 6.58 16.78 -13.54
C ILE A 110 7.45 15.99 -12.55
N TYR A 111 8.73 15.78 -12.88
CA TYR A 111 9.69 15.11 -11.99
C TYR A 111 9.91 15.86 -10.68
N CYS A 112 10.07 17.19 -10.74
CA CYS A 112 10.18 18.05 -9.57
C CYS A 112 8.90 18.01 -8.72
N ILE A 113 7.72 18.03 -9.33
CA ILE A 113 6.43 17.92 -8.62
C ILE A 113 6.31 16.57 -7.91
N LEU A 114 6.72 15.47 -8.55
CA LEU A 114 6.73 14.14 -7.95
C LEU A 114 7.68 14.07 -6.75
N LEU A 115 8.92 14.54 -6.89
CA LEU A 115 9.89 14.60 -5.79
C LEU A 115 9.40 15.46 -4.65
N TYR A 116 8.86 16.64 -4.96
CA TYR A 116 8.29 17.53 -3.95
C TYR A 116 7.13 16.87 -3.21
N ARG A 117 6.19 16.26 -3.93
CA ARG A 117 5.05 15.59 -3.30
C ARG A 117 5.47 14.40 -2.45
N VAL A 118 6.40 13.57 -2.92
CA VAL A 118 6.90 12.44 -2.13
C VAL A 118 7.64 12.93 -0.88
N THR A 119 8.47 13.96 -1.02
CA THR A 119 9.22 14.54 0.10
C THR A 119 8.29 15.19 1.13
N VAL A 120 7.30 15.98 0.69
CA VAL A 120 6.29 16.60 1.57
C VAL A 120 5.41 15.55 2.21
N ASN A 121 4.97 14.52 1.47
CA ASN A 121 4.17 13.43 2.03
C ASN A 121 4.97 12.63 3.07
N PHE A 122 6.27 12.40 2.81
CA PHE A 122 7.18 11.80 3.77
C PHE A 122 7.31 12.65 5.04
N ILE A 123 7.63 13.94 4.92
CA ILE A 123 7.76 14.84 6.07
C ILE A 123 6.44 14.94 6.86
N ARG A 124 5.30 15.07 6.16
CA ARG A 124 3.98 15.19 6.78
C ARG A 124 3.58 13.92 7.55
N ASN A 125 3.94 12.75 7.04
CA ASN A 125 3.68 11.46 7.70
C ASN A 125 4.77 11.05 8.69
N ARG A 126 5.93 11.71 8.72
CA ARG A 126 7.03 11.48 9.67
C ARG A 126 6.82 12.20 11.01
N LYS A 127 5.58 12.50 11.41
CA LYS A 127 5.34 12.99 12.77
C LYS A 127 5.89 11.93 13.74
N PRO A 128 6.86 12.29 14.60
CA PRO A 128 7.49 11.32 15.48
C PRO A 128 6.41 10.73 16.37
N GLY A 129 6.30 9.40 16.34
CA GLY A 129 5.70 8.70 17.45
C GLY A 129 6.45 9.16 18.69
N LYS A 130 5.78 9.94 19.54
CA LYS A 130 6.15 10.04 20.94
C LYS A 130 6.16 8.61 21.43
N ALA A 131 7.35 8.10 21.68
CA ALA A 131 7.54 6.85 22.39
C ALA A 131 6.81 6.98 23.74
N HIS A 132 6.12 5.90 24.10
CA HIS A 132 5.54 5.67 25.41
C HIS A 132 6.53 5.93 26.54
#